data_AF-A0A494W2A3-F1
#
_entry.id   AF-A0A494W2A3-F1
#
_cell.length_a   1.000
_cell.length_b   1.000
_cell.length_c   1.000
_cell.angle_alpha   90.00
_cell.angle_beta   90.00
_cell.angle_gamma   90.00
#
_symmetry.space_group_name_H-M   'P 1'
#
loop_
_entity.id
_entity.type
_entity.pdbx_description
1 polymer ?
#
loop_
_entity_poly.entity_id
_entity_poly.type
_entity_poly.pdbx_seq_one_letter_code
_entity_poly.pdbx_strand_id
1 'polypeptide(L)'
;MLKKVQLAHIRYNTNSDGQNQCWRLVLDGEEILVESVQIEAPVFTSKDWIEPIGQFKHHISVRDCSVMINETGDALIAPLLVVQG
;
A
#
# COMPACT_ATOMS: atom_id res chain seq x y z
N MET A 1 5.49 -2.70 12.17
CA MET A 1 5.20 -3.98 11.48
C MET A 1 6.10 -4.09 10.24
N LEU A 2 6.69 -5.26 9.96
CA LEU A 2 7.40 -5.54 8.71
C LEU A 2 6.72 -6.72 8.00
N LYS A 3 6.32 -6.54 6.74
CA LYS A 3 5.65 -7.57 5.92
C LYS A 3 6.32 -7.68 4.56
N LYS A 4 6.57 -8.89 4.08
CA LYS A 4 6.92 -9.15 2.68
C LYS A 4 5.63 -9.47 1.95
N VAL A 5 5.41 -8.85 0.79
CA VAL A 5 4.17 -9.00 0.03
C VAL A 5 4.47 -9.22 -1.45
N GLN A 6 3.61 -9.99 -2.12
CA GLN A 6 3.68 -10.18 -3.56
C GLN A 6 3.14 -8.94 -4.29
N LEU A 7 2.11 -8.31 -3.73
CA LEU A 7 1.48 -7.13 -4.32
C LEU A 7 1.03 -6.16 -3.22
N ALA A 8 1.52 -4.93 -3.32
CA ALA A 8 1.02 -3.79 -2.57
C ALA A 8 0.24 -2.87 -3.52
N HIS A 9 -0.98 -2.51 -3.13
CA HIS A 9 -1.75 -1.45 -3.78
C HIS A 9 -1.92 -0.26 -2.85
N ILE A 10 -1.65 0.93 -3.37
CA ILE A 10 -1.83 2.20 -2.70
C ILE A 10 -2.97 2.94 -3.40
N ARG A 11 -3.97 3.40 -2.64
CA ARG A 11 -4.95 4.37 -3.14
C ARG A 11 -5.35 5.34 -2.04
N TYR A 12 -5.78 6.53 -2.44
CA TYR A 12 -6.31 7.52 -1.50
C TYR A 12 -7.56 6.99 -0.80
N ASN A 13 -7.66 7.20 0.51
CA ASN A 13 -8.87 6.91 1.27
C ASN A 13 -9.87 8.04 1.07
N THR A 14 -10.95 7.79 0.34
CA THR A 14 -11.98 8.80 0.06
C THR A 14 -12.72 9.27 1.30
N ASN A 15 -12.58 8.56 2.43
CA ASN A 15 -13.15 8.92 3.73
C ASN A 15 -12.07 9.45 4.69
N SER A 16 -10.94 9.93 4.16
CA SER A 16 -9.84 10.47 4.96
C SER A 16 -10.29 11.66 5.83
N ASP A 17 -9.78 11.72 7.06
CA ASP A 17 -9.88 12.87 7.96
C ASP A 17 -8.80 13.94 7.69
N GLY A 18 -7.92 13.67 6.74
CA GLY A 18 -6.78 14.52 6.39
C GLY A 18 -5.61 14.45 7.38
N GLN A 19 -5.65 13.54 8.35
CA GLN A 19 -4.64 13.43 9.41
C GLN A 19 -4.07 12.01 9.48
N ASN A 20 -4.83 11.03 9.96
CA ASN A 20 -4.25 9.74 10.38
C ASN A 20 -4.62 8.56 9.47
N GLN A 21 -5.60 8.73 8.58
CA GLN A 21 -6.16 7.63 7.75
C GLN A 21 -6.27 8.06 6.28
N CYS A 22 -5.20 8.65 5.76
CA CYS A 22 -5.20 9.28 4.44
C CYS A 22 -5.10 8.29 3.28
N TRP A 23 -4.40 7.18 3.48
CA TRP A 23 -4.15 6.21 2.44
C TRP A 23 -4.64 4.84 2.83
N ARG A 24 -5.08 4.11 1.81
CA ARG A 24 -5.45 2.71 1.90
C ARG A 24 -4.36 1.89 1.24
N LEU A 25 -3.73 1.06 2.05
CA LEU A 25 -2.71 0.12 1.63
C LEU A 25 -3.32 -1.29 1.61
N VAL A 26 -3.36 -1.91 0.44
CA VAL A 26 -3.85 -3.29 0.29
C VAL A 26 -2.64 -4.19 0.05
N LEU A 27 -2.35 -5.05 1.02
CA LEU A 27 -1.18 -5.90 1.12
C LEU A 27 -1.59 -7.37 0.94
N ASP A 28 -1.41 -7.91 -0.27
CA ASP A 28 -1.88 -9.26 -0.63
C ASP A 28 -3.38 -9.48 -0.30
N GLY A 29 -4.19 -8.46 -0.56
CA GLY A 29 -5.64 -8.47 -0.31
C GLY A 29 -6.05 -7.99 1.09
N GLU A 30 -5.12 -7.85 2.04
CA GLU A 30 -5.39 -7.32 3.37
C GLU A 30 -5.31 -5.79 3.38
N GLU A 31 -6.33 -5.13 3.90
CA GLU A 31 -6.41 -3.67 3.89
C GLU A 31 -5.95 -3.05 5.22
N ILE A 32 -5.12 -2.01 5.11
CA ILE A 32 -4.61 -1.21 6.22
C ILE A 32 -4.78 0.28 5.87
N LEU A 33 -5.21 1.08 6.85
CA LEU A 33 -5.22 2.55 6.74
C LEU A 33 -3.95 3.12 7.34
N VAL A 34 -3.34 4.07 6.64
CA VAL A 34 -2.06 4.69 6.99
C VAL A 34 -2.12 6.20 6.74
N GLU A 35 -1.33 6.97 7.47
CA GLU A 35 -1.22 8.43 7.32
C GLU A 35 -0.46 8.78 6.05
N SER A 36 0.69 8.13 5.82
CA SER A 36 1.59 8.46 4.73
C SER A 36 2.20 7.20 4.10
N VAL A 37 2.64 7.31 2.84
CA VAL A 37 3.31 6.22 2.13
C VAL A 37 4.52 6.77 1.37
N GLN A 38 5.70 6.26 1.69
CA GLN A 38 6.93 6.46 0.92
C GLN A 38 7.24 5.18 0.12
N ILE A 39 7.63 5.34 -1.15
CA ILE A 39 7.91 4.23 -2.04
C ILE A 39 9.33 4.38 -2.61
N GLU A 40 10.16 3.38 -2.37
CA GLU A 40 11.55 3.28 -2.84
C GLU A 40 11.75 2.09 -3.77
N ALA A 41 10.72 1.73 -4.53
CA ALA A 41 10.68 0.59 -5.44
C ALA A 41 10.03 0.97 -6.78
N PRO A 42 10.24 0.18 -7.86
CA PRO A 42 9.54 0.38 -9.12
C PRO A 42 8.02 0.29 -8.95
N VAL A 43 7.31 1.25 -9.55
CA VAL A 43 5.85 1.35 -9.46
C VAL A 43 5.18 1.14 -10.82
N PHE A 44 3.93 0.71 -10.79
CA PHE A 44 3.04 0.69 -11.96
C PHE A 44 1.63 1.10 -11.52
N THR A 45 0.78 1.49 -12.47
CA THR A 45 -0.63 1.76 -12.19
C THR A 45 -1.46 0.51 -12.46
N SER A 46 -2.48 0.28 -11.63
CA SER A 46 -3.47 -0.77 -11.85
C SER A 46 -4.85 -0.30 -11.41
N LYS A 47 -5.88 -1.13 -11.62
CA LYS A 47 -7.23 -0.87 -11.12
C LYS A 47 -7.97 -2.17 -10.87
N ASP A 48 -8.85 -2.15 -9.88
CA ASP A 48 -9.72 -3.26 -9.53
C ASP A 48 -11.18 -2.83 -9.55
N TRP A 49 -12.07 -3.76 -9.93
CA TRP A 49 -13.51 -3.56 -9.79
C TRP A 49 -13.91 -3.88 -8.35
N ILE A 50 -14.52 -2.91 -7.67
CA ILE A 50 -14.99 -3.08 -6.29
C ILE A 50 -16.51 -3.29 -6.32
N GLU A 51 -16.93 -4.56 -6.28
CA GLU A 51 -18.34 -4.96 -6.41
C GLU A 51 -19.28 -4.21 -5.45
N PRO A 52 -18.98 -4.05 -4.14
CA PRO A 52 -19.89 -3.40 -3.21
C PRO A 52 -20.26 -1.94 -3.56
N ILE A 53 -19.42 -1.26 -4.33
CA ILE A 53 -19.65 0.14 -4.75
C ILE A 53 -19.84 0.30 -6.25
N GLY A 54 -19.78 -0.80 -7.02
CA GLY A 54 -19.98 -0.82 -8.47
C GLY A 54 -19.04 0.12 -9.24
N GLN A 55 -17.76 0.22 -8.83
CA GLN A 55 -16.80 1.16 -9.44
C GLN A 55 -15.41 0.55 -9.56
N PHE A 56 -14.67 0.99 -10.59
CA PHE A 56 -13.22 0.79 -10.64
C PHE A 56 -12.53 1.72 -9.64
N LYS A 57 -11.56 1.18 -8.90
CA LYS A 57 -10.62 1.97 -8.10
C LYS A 57 -9.23 1.80 -8.67
N HIS A 58 -8.56 2.93 -8.85
CA HIS A 58 -7.21 2.98 -9.37
C HIS A 58 -6.19 2.92 -8.24
N HIS A 59 -5.04 2.33 -8.54
CA HIS A 59 -3.97 2.05 -7.60
C HIS A 59 -2.62 2.45 -8.18
N ILE A 60 -1.75 2.94 -7.32
CA ILE A 60 -0.30 2.81 -7.51
C ILE A 60 0.07 1.45 -6.91
N SER A 61 0.90 0.69 -7.62
CA SER A 61 1.14 -0.71 -7.30
C SER A 61 2.62 -1.04 -7.32
N VAL A 62 3.03 -1.92 -6.41
CA VAL A 62 4.40 -2.42 -6.26
C VAL A 62 4.34 -3.94 -6.13
N ARG A 63 5.19 -4.65 -6.87
CA ARG A 63 5.33 -6.11 -6.76
C ARG A 63 6.55 -6.46 -5.92
N ASP A 64 6.49 -7.63 -5.28
CA ASP A 64 7.63 -8.27 -4.62
C ASP A 64 8.42 -7.30 -3.74
N CYS A 65 7.73 -6.74 -2.75
CA CYS A 65 8.26 -5.67 -1.90
C CYS A 65 8.18 -5.99 -0.41
N SER A 66 9.00 -5.30 0.37
CA SER A 66 8.88 -5.23 1.82
C SER A 66 8.14 -3.96 2.19
N VAL A 67 7.23 -4.07 3.16
CA VAL A 67 6.43 -2.97 3.69
C VAL A 67 6.69 -2.86 5.18
N MET A 68 7.11 -1.68 5.61
CA MET A 68 7.28 -1.35 7.02
C MET A 68 6.26 -0.28 7.40
N ILE A 69 5.52 -0.48 8.47
CA ILE A 69 4.59 0.51 9.02
C ILE A 69 4.98 0.78 10.47
N ASN A 70 5.22 2.05 10.81
CA ASN A 70 5.58 2.46 12.17
C ASN A 70 4.31 2.74 13.02
N GLU A 71 4.50 3.16 14.27
CA GLU A 71 3.40 3.43 15.21
C GLU A 71 2.61 4.71 14.88
N THR A 72 3.19 5.64 14.12
CA THR A 72 2.52 6.87 13.65
C THR A 72 1.73 6.64 12.37
N GLY A 73 1.79 5.46 11.77
CA GLY A 73 1.07 5.15 10.54
C GLY A 73 1.79 5.61 9.27
N ASP A 74 3.10 5.83 9.32
CA ASP A 74 3.92 6.02 8.13
C ASP A 74 4.33 4.66 7.57
N ALA A 75 4.05 4.45 6.28
CA ALA A 75 4.43 3.26 5.55
C ALA A 75 5.63 3.51 4.64
N LEU A 76 6.64 2.64 4.71
CA LEU A 76 7.74 2.55 3.76
C LEU A 76 7.60 1.27 2.93
N ILE A 77 7.55 1.41 1.61
CA ILE A 77 7.60 0.30 0.65
C ILE A 77 8.96 0.31 -0.03
N ALA A 78 9.70 -0.77 0.12
CA ALA A 78 11.04 -0.94 -0.45
C ALA A 78 11.18 -2.30 -1.15
N PRO A 79 12.18 -2.49 -2.03
CA PRO A 79 12.46 -3.80 -2.61
C PRO A 79 12.69 -4.86 -1.52
N LEU A 80 12.47 -6.13 -1.85
CA LEU A 80 12.89 -7.22 -0.96
C LEU A 80 14.40 -7.09 -0.70
N LEU A 81 14.78 -6.97 0.58
CA LEU A 81 16.18 -7.11 0.98
C LEU A 81 16.64 -8.51 0.56
N VAL A 82 17.44 -8.58 -0.49
CA VAL A 82 18.22 -9.77 -0.81
C VAL A 82 19.30 -9.84 0.25
N VAL A 83 19.10 -10.66 1.28
CA VAL A 83 20.21 -11.03 2.17
C VAL A 83 21.18 -11.81 1.29
N GLN A 84 22.26 -11.16 0.85
CA GLN A 84 23.35 -11.86 0.21
C GLN A 84 23.96 -12.79 1.27
N GLY A 85 23.80 -14.10 1.06
CA GLY A 85 24.40 -15.14 1.90
C GLY A 85 25.90 -15.25 1.72
#